data_AF-A0A5U3D0M9-F1
#
_entry.id   AF-A0A5U3D0M9-F1
#
_cell.length_a   1.000
_cell.length_b   1.000
_cell.length_c   1.000
_cell.angle_alpha   90.00
_cell.angle_beta   90.00
_cell.angle_gamma   90.00
#
_symmetry.space_group_name_H-M   'P 1'
#
loop_
_entity.id
_entity.type
_entity.pdbx_description
1 polymer ?
#
loop_
_entity_poly.entity_id
_entity_poly.type
_entity_poly.pdbx_seq_one_letter_code
_entity_poly.pdbx_strand_id
1 'polypeptide(L)'
;MFTIDRATIDSTGAFLVGELERMDQSLNMPLVSVKWTRDMPLRSDISIADEVSSFTNTDFSSVGGPNPTGKNWMGKKGTATPGPELDIVPTRNNLTPWATEVSWTVLELASAQQLGRPIDTQKYEAMKLKWNMDTDEQVYIGDAVLGVAGLLNLPDITPLAAAAAWTATTDPDVILQDINLLLTDVWMRSGYAVCPAKIGLAPELFGLLTTKKVSSAGNISVLEYVKINCIAYQENGEPLEIVSIKWASKRGAGGAHRIVAYTQDEKYIRFPMVPLLNTPMEYSGMQQLTVYYGKLGQVEAPYSNTISYLDVPAS
;
A
#
# COMPACT_ATOMS: atom_id res chain seq x y z
N MET A 1 39.34 37.09 -56.04
CA MET A 1 38.75 37.31 -54.70
C MET A 1 38.08 36.01 -54.32
N PHE A 2 38.72 35.21 -53.47
CA PHE A 2 38.21 33.89 -53.05
C PHE A 2 37.05 34.12 -52.08
N THR A 3 35.82 33.94 -52.56
CA THR A 3 34.62 33.91 -51.72
C THR A 3 34.62 32.59 -50.95
N ILE A 4 34.99 32.66 -49.66
CA ILE A 4 34.80 31.55 -48.73
C ILE A 4 33.30 31.43 -48.45
N ASP A 5 32.78 30.23 -48.67
CA ASP A 5 31.37 29.89 -48.54
C ASP A 5 30.89 30.05 -47.08
N ARG A 6 29.74 30.68 -46.89
CA ARG A 6 29.19 31.07 -45.58
C ARG A 6 28.81 29.84 -44.72
N ALA A 7 28.67 28.68 -45.35
CA ALA A 7 28.41 27.39 -44.69
C ALA A 7 29.61 26.84 -43.90
N THR A 8 30.85 27.20 -44.27
CA THR A 8 32.06 26.74 -43.55
C THR A 8 32.26 27.48 -42.22
N ILE A 9 31.66 28.67 -42.05
CA ILE A 9 31.76 29.47 -40.83
C ILE A 9 30.77 29.01 -39.74
N ASP A 10 29.57 28.53 -40.12
CA ASP A 10 28.59 27.98 -39.17
C ASP A 10 29.00 26.60 -38.61
N SER A 11 29.82 25.84 -39.35
CA SER A 11 30.32 24.53 -38.91
C SER A 11 31.39 24.61 -37.82
N THR A 12 32.16 25.69 -37.74
CA THR A 12 33.26 25.85 -36.77
C THR A 12 32.76 26.27 -35.39
N GLY A 13 31.59 26.92 -35.32
CA GLY A 13 30.93 27.28 -34.05
C GLY A 13 30.20 26.11 -33.39
N ALA A 14 29.62 25.19 -34.16
CA ALA A 14 28.92 24.02 -33.63
C ALA A 14 29.85 23.02 -32.95
N PHE A 15 31.10 22.90 -33.42
CA PHE A 15 32.12 22.06 -32.77
C PHE A 15 32.51 22.60 -31.38
N LEU A 16 32.75 23.91 -31.28
CA LEU A 16 33.09 24.56 -30.00
C LEU A 16 31.91 24.62 -29.03
N VAL A 17 30.68 24.79 -29.52
CA VAL A 17 29.47 24.75 -28.67
C VAL A 17 29.25 23.35 -28.09
N GLY A 18 29.49 22.29 -28.87
CA GLY A 18 29.45 20.90 -28.37
C GLY A 18 30.59 20.57 -27.38
N GLU A 19 31.78 21.17 -27.52
CA GLU A 19 32.87 21.03 -26.53
C GLU A 19 32.70 21.92 -25.29
N LEU A 20 31.91 23.01 -25.37
CA LEU A 20 31.59 23.91 -24.26
C LEU A 20 30.37 23.45 -23.44
N GLU A 21 29.62 22.48 -23.92
CA GLU A 21 28.59 21.80 -23.13
C GLU A 21 29.27 20.81 -22.17
N ARG A 22 29.60 21.28 -20.97
CA ARG A 22 29.92 20.39 -19.87
C ARG A 22 28.66 19.63 -19.47
N MET A 23 28.47 18.48 -20.08
CA MET A 23 27.38 17.55 -19.81
C MET A 23 27.31 17.25 -18.31
N ASP A 24 26.10 17.34 -17.74
CA ASP A 24 25.89 17.07 -16.32
C ASP A 24 26.29 15.63 -15.97
N GLN A 25 27.12 15.55 -14.92
CA GLN A 25 27.55 14.36 -14.19
C GLN A 25 26.38 13.58 -13.58
N SER A 26 25.38 14.34 -13.13
CA SER A 26 24.33 13.88 -12.26
C SER A 26 23.25 13.10 -13.02
N LEU A 27 22.82 11.99 -12.42
CA LEU A 27 21.77 11.15 -12.98
C LEU A 27 20.41 11.60 -12.43
N ASN A 28 19.56 12.12 -13.31
CA ASN A 28 18.17 12.46 -12.98
C ASN A 28 17.30 11.20 -13.03
N MET A 29 17.09 10.56 -11.88
CA MET A 29 16.23 9.38 -11.75
C MET A 29 14.75 9.71 -11.99
N PRO A 30 13.93 8.74 -12.43
CA PRO A 30 12.49 8.94 -12.60
C PRO A 30 11.83 9.31 -11.27
N LEU A 31 10.92 10.30 -11.32
CA LEU A 31 10.27 10.84 -10.14
C LEU A 31 9.06 9.98 -9.76
N VAL A 32 9.25 9.08 -8.80
CA VAL A 32 8.23 8.09 -8.42
C VAL A 32 8.18 7.92 -6.91
N SER A 33 6.98 7.69 -6.39
CA SER A 33 6.75 7.53 -4.96
C SER A 33 6.17 6.15 -4.68
N VAL A 34 6.85 5.43 -3.77
CA VAL A 34 6.47 4.12 -3.26
C VAL A 34 6.22 4.28 -1.76
N LYS A 35 5.10 3.77 -1.25
CA LYS A 35 4.68 3.97 0.14
C LYS A 35 4.23 2.70 0.85
N TRP A 36 4.20 1.55 0.18
CA TRP A 36 3.76 0.28 0.79
C TRP A 36 4.50 -0.06 2.08
N THR A 37 5.80 0.26 2.20
CA THR A 37 6.60 0.00 3.42
C THR A 37 6.11 0.76 4.66
N ARG A 38 5.50 1.94 4.46
CA ARG A 38 4.91 2.73 5.56
C ARG A 38 3.59 2.14 6.02
N ASP A 39 2.81 1.57 5.10
CA ASP A 39 1.39 1.27 5.30
C ASP A 39 1.10 -0.21 5.56
N MET A 40 2.06 -1.10 5.30
CA MET A 40 1.86 -2.54 5.37
C MET A 40 2.97 -3.24 6.16
N PRO A 41 2.65 -3.98 7.23
CA PRO A 41 3.63 -4.84 7.90
C PRO A 41 3.90 -6.09 7.05
N LEU A 42 5.15 -6.52 7.06
CA LEU A 42 5.61 -7.68 6.30
C LEU A 42 5.55 -8.95 7.14
N ARG A 43 5.08 -10.03 6.51
CA ARG A 43 5.19 -11.39 7.03
C ARG A 43 6.46 -12.02 6.48
N SER A 44 7.45 -12.28 7.36
CA SER A 44 8.82 -12.66 6.98
C SER A 44 9.16 -14.15 7.17
N ASP A 45 8.22 -14.97 7.65
CA ASP A 45 8.38 -16.41 7.88
C ASP A 45 8.33 -17.25 6.59
N ILE A 46 8.11 -16.63 5.43
CA ILE A 46 7.91 -17.30 4.14
C ILE A 46 9.21 -17.37 3.37
N SER A 47 9.44 -18.53 2.74
CA SER A 47 10.62 -18.82 1.93
C SER A 47 10.31 -18.89 0.45
N ILE A 48 11.36 -18.89 -0.38
CA ILE A 48 11.20 -19.08 -1.83
C ILE A 48 10.62 -20.47 -2.19
N ALA A 49 10.74 -21.46 -1.30
CA ALA A 49 10.20 -22.79 -1.51
C ALA A 49 8.68 -22.87 -1.34
N ASP A 50 8.08 -21.92 -0.63
CA ASP A 50 6.66 -21.95 -0.31
C ASP A 50 5.81 -21.45 -1.49
N GLU A 51 4.79 -22.22 -1.88
CA GLU A 51 3.86 -21.84 -2.96
C GLU A 51 2.60 -21.15 -2.44
N VAL A 52 2.23 -21.41 -1.18
CA VAL A 52 0.99 -20.93 -0.58
C VAL A 52 1.28 -20.38 0.82
N SER A 53 0.86 -19.15 1.07
CA SER A 53 0.76 -18.60 2.43
C SER A 53 -0.62 -18.94 2.99
N SER A 54 -0.68 -19.39 4.24
CA SER A 54 -1.95 -19.71 4.88
C SER A 54 -2.01 -19.23 6.33
N PHE A 55 -3.24 -19.05 6.81
CA PHE A 55 -3.55 -18.73 8.19
C PHE A 55 -4.89 -19.35 8.59
N THR A 56 -5.09 -19.54 9.89
CA THR A 56 -6.31 -20.15 10.43
C THR A 56 -6.98 -19.22 11.41
N ASN A 57 -8.28 -19.07 11.28
CA ASN A 57 -9.12 -18.48 12.31
C ASN A 57 -9.73 -19.61 13.15
N THR A 58 -9.71 -19.45 14.47
CA THR A 58 -10.28 -20.42 15.40
C THR A 58 -11.50 -19.83 16.07
N ASP A 59 -12.64 -20.45 15.85
CA ASP A 59 -13.89 -20.09 16.50
C ASP A 59 -14.15 -21.04 17.67
N PHE A 60 -14.51 -20.45 18.82
CA PHE A 60 -14.89 -21.20 20.01
C PHE A 60 -16.41 -21.28 20.08
N SER A 61 -16.94 -22.49 20.04
CA SER A 61 -18.37 -22.75 20.20
C SER A 61 -18.62 -23.45 21.55
N SER A 62 -19.74 -23.17 22.19
CA SER A 62 -20.19 -23.95 23.34
C SER A 62 -21.71 -24.05 23.29
N VAL A 63 -22.23 -25.26 23.50
CA VAL A 63 -23.67 -25.48 23.56
C VAL A 63 -24.22 -24.76 24.79
N GLY A 64 -25.15 -23.84 24.59
CA GLY A 64 -25.90 -23.22 25.68
C GLY A 64 -26.67 -24.30 26.45
N GLY A 65 -26.58 -24.27 27.78
CA GLY A 65 -27.34 -25.16 28.65
C GLY A 65 -28.85 -25.02 28.46
N PRO A 66 -29.70 -25.72 29.22
CA PRO A 66 -31.17 -25.74 29.06
C PRO A 66 -31.88 -24.37 29.18
N ASN A 67 -31.14 -23.28 29.40
CA ASN A 67 -31.61 -21.93 29.58
C ASN A 67 -31.64 -21.18 28.22
N PRO A 68 -32.76 -20.55 27.82
CA PRO A 68 -32.90 -19.82 26.55
C PRO A 68 -31.94 -18.64 26.34
N THR A 69 -31.23 -18.18 27.37
CA THR A 69 -30.31 -17.03 27.32
C THR A 69 -28.83 -17.40 27.14
N GLY A 70 -28.50 -18.66 26.83
CA GLY A 70 -27.16 -19.08 26.42
C GLY A 70 -26.09 -19.18 27.51
N LYS A 71 -26.37 -18.71 28.74
CA LYS A 71 -25.47 -18.90 29.89
C LYS A 71 -25.60 -20.30 30.50
N ASN A 72 -24.46 -20.96 30.73
CA ASN A 72 -24.36 -22.30 31.35
C ASN A 72 -24.51 -22.25 32.88
N TRP A 73 -25.70 -21.92 33.37
CA TRP A 73 -26.01 -21.97 34.80
C TRP A 73 -26.19 -23.41 35.28
N MET A 74 -25.47 -23.80 36.33
CA MET A 74 -25.56 -25.14 36.91
C MET A 74 -26.35 -25.11 38.21
N GLY A 75 -27.40 -25.94 38.30
CA GLY A 75 -28.12 -26.15 39.56
C GLY A 75 -27.27 -26.96 40.55
N LYS A 76 -27.53 -26.83 41.86
CA LYS A 76 -26.75 -27.48 42.95
C LYS A 76 -26.65 -29.03 42.87
N LYS A 77 -27.43 -29.69 42.00
CA LYS A 77 -27.41 -31.13 41.72
C LYS A 77 -27.29 -31.47 40.22
N GLY A 78 -26.96 -30.51 39.36
CA GLY A 78 -26.83 -30.74 37.92
C GLY A 78 -25.57 -31.54 37.60
N THR A 79 -25.67 -32.53 36.71
CA THR A 79 -24.55 -33.42 36.31
C THR A 79 -24.15 -33.29 34.83
N ALA A 80 -24.92 -32.56 34.02
CA ALA A 80 -24.61 -32.35 32.61
C ALA A 80 -24.01 -30.96 32.40
N THR A 81 -22.75 -30.92 31.96
CA THR A 81 -22.00 -29.69 31.66
C THR A 81 -21.50 -29.78 30.22
N PRO A 82 -21.96 -28.92 29.30
CA PRO A 82 -21.44 -28.89 27.94
C PRO A 82 -20.00 -28.38 27.93
N GLY A 83 -19.14 -29.01 27.12
CA GLY A 83 -17.76 -28.56 26.89
C GLY A 83 -17.69 -27.47 25.81
N PRO A 84 -16.60 -26.68 25.78
CA PRO A 84 -16.28 -25.87 24.62
C PRO A 84 -15.74 -26.75 23.47
N GLU A 85 -16.11 -26.40 22.24
CA GLU A 85 -15.64 -27.00 21.00
C GLU A 85 -14.87 -25.94 20.20
N LEU A 86 -13.98 -26.40 19.32
CA LEU A 86 -13.18 -25.53 18.44
C LEU A 86 -13.50 -25.85 16.99
N ASP A 87 -13.72 -24.81 16.18
CA ASP A 87 -13.73 -24.89 14.72
C ASP A 87 -12.53 -24.13 14.16
N ILE A 88 -11.83 -24.71 13.20
CA ILE A 88 -10.59 -24.15 12.63
C ILE A 88 -10.66 -24.22 11.12
N VAL A 89 -10.83 -23.07 10.48
CA VAL A 89 -10.90 -22.96 9.01
C VAL A 89 -9.62 -22.30 8.48
N PRO A 90 -8.84 -22.96 7.61
CA PRO A 90 -7.65 -22.38 6.99
C PRO A 90 -7.99 -21.56 5.74
N THR A 91 -7.50 -20.33 5.69
CA THR A 91 -7.48 -19.49 4.49
C THR A 91 -6.13 -19.67 3.77
N ARG A 92 -6.15 -19.84 2.45
CA ARG A 92 -4.97 -20.17 1.64
C ARG A 92 -4.82 -19.18 0.49
N ASN A 93 -3.62 -18.61 0.39
CA ASN A 93 -3.29 -17.50 -0.49
C ASN A 93 -2.06 -17.86 -1.33
N ASN A 94 -2.14 -17.75 -2.65
CA ASN A 94 -1.04 -18.15 -3.52
C ASN A 94 0.11 -17.13 -3.49
N LEU A 95 1.35 -17.61 -3.54
CA LEU A 95 2.56 -16.79 -3.66
C LEU A 95 3.02 -16.78 -5.12
N THR A 96 3.05 -15.59 -5.71
CA THR A 96 3.39 -15.43 -7.13
C THR A 96 4.88 -15.10 -7.29
N PRO A 97 5.63 -15.85 -8.11
CA PRO A 97 7.02 -15.52 -8.40
C PRO A 97 7.09 -14.25 -9.25
N TRP A 98 8.02 -13.37 -8.90
CA TRP A 98 8.37 -12.20 -9.69
C TRP A 98 9.85 -12.28 -10.03
N ALA A 99 10.21 -11.98 -11.27
CA ALA A 99 11.59 -11.98 -11.70
C ALA A 99 11.83 -10.92 -12.77
N THR A 100 13.04 -10.37 -12.79
CA THR A 100 13.53 -9.54 -13.89
C THR A 100 15.01 -9.79 -14.12
N GLU A 101 15.41 -9.79 -15.38
CA GLU A 101 16.80 -9.92 -15.78
C GLU A 101 17.46 -8.54 -15.86
N VAL A 102 18.70 -8.47 -15.39
CA VAL A 102 19.58 -7.33 -15.62
C VAL A 102 20.77 -7.84 -16.44
N SER A 103 20.94 -7.28 -17.64
CA SER A 103 21.95 -7.71 -18.60
C SER A 103 22.78 -6.54 -19.11
N TRP A 104 24.06 -6.77 -19.38
CA TRP A 104 24.96 -5.79 -20.00
C TRP A 104 25.88 -6.45 -21.02
N THR A 105 26.29 -5.71 -22.04
CA THR A 105 27.34 -6.19 -22.94
C THR A 105 28.72 -5.72 -22.46
N VAL A 106 29.76 -6.51 -22.73
CA VAL A 106 31.14 -6.16 -22.38
C VAL A 106 31.57 -4.83 -23.03
N LEU A 107 31.08 -4.54 -24.24
CA LEU A 107 31.37 -3.28 -24.95
C LEU A 107 30.68 -2.08 -24.29
N GLU A 108 29.40 -2.23 -23.88
CA GLU A 108 28.69 -1.19 -23.11
C GLU A 108 29.41 -0.88 -21.80
N LEU A 109 29.90 -1.89 -21.09
CA LEU A 109 30.63 -1.72 -19.85
C LEU A 109 31.95 -0.96 -20.07
N ALA A 110 32.69 -1.30 -21.12
CA ALA A 110 33.93 -0.61 -21.48
C ALA A 110 33.69 0.87 -21.83
N SER A 111 32.64 1.17 -22.62
CA SER A 111 32.24 2.54 -22.92
C SER A 111 31.77 3.31 -21.68
N ALA A 112 31.01 2.66 -20.80
CA ALA A 112 30.54 3.22 -19.53
C ALA A 112 31.69 3.61 -18.59
N GLN A 113 32.73 2.78 -18.52
CA GLN A 113 33.96 3.08 -17.76
C GLN A 113 34.67 4.31 -18.30
N GLN A 114 34.77 4.45 -19.63
CA GLN A 114 35.44 5.60 -20.25
C GLN A 114 34.66 6.92 -20.05
N LEU A 115 33.32 6.86 -20.08
CA LEU A 115 32.44 8.01 -19.90
C LEU A 115 32.17 8.37 -18.43
N GLY A 116 32.68 7.58 -17.47
CA GLY A 116 32.44 7.78 -16.05
C GLY A 116 30.96 7.62 -15.65
N ARG A 117 30.19 6.85 -16.43
CA ARG A 117 28.75 6.64 -16.24
C ARG A 117 28.47 5.17 -15.98
N PRO A 118 28.34 4.74 -14.71
CA PRO A 118 28.16 3.32 -14.40
C PRO A 118 26.78 2.85 -14.88
N ILE A 119 26.73 2.23 -16.07
CA ILE A 119 25.49 1.66 -16.63
C ILE A 119 24.97 0.48 -15.78
N ASP A 120 25.88 -0.22 -15.09
CA ASP A 120 25.56 -1.34 -14.22
C ASP A 120 24.71 -0.91 -13.02
N THR A 121 25.12 0.15 -12.34
CA THR A 121 24.37 0.68 -11.19
C THR A 121 23.03 1.22 -11.64
N GLN A 122 22.96 1.85 -12.82
CA GLN A 122 21.71 2.38 -13.37
C GLN A 122 20.69 1.28 -13.66
N LYS A 123 21.09 0.19 -14.33
CA LYS A 123 20.15 -0.93 -14.59
C LYS A 123 19.74 -1.62 -13.28
N TYR A 124 20.64 -1.73 -12.31
CA TYR A 124 20.32 -2.27 -10.99
C TYR A 124 19.35 -1.39 -10.18
N GLU A 125 19.53 -0.07 -10.21
CA GLU A 125 18.61 0.88 -9.58
C GLU A 125 17.24 0.87 -10.27
N ALA A 126 17.20 0.76 -11.60
CA ALA A 126 15.96 0.59 -12.35
C ALA A 126 15.23 -0.70 -11.96
N MET A 127 15.96 -1.81 -11.77
CA MET A 127 15.39 -3.08 -11.28
C MET A 127 14.80 -2.93 -9.88
N LYS A 128 15.54 -2.33 -8.93
CA LYS A 128 15.05 -2.07 -7.58
C LYS A 128 13.79 -1.21 -7.58
N LEU A 129 13.78 -0.19 -8.43
CA LEU A 129 12.65 0.71 -8.54
C LEU A 129 11.41 -0.03 -9.08
N LYS A 130 11.58 -0.84 -10.13
CA LYS A 130 10.51 -1.66 -10.69
C LYS A 130 9.94 -2.63 -9.65
N TRP A 131 10.79 -3.35 -8.91
CA TRP A 131 10.36 -4.22 -7.81
C TRP A 131 9.48 -3.48 -6.81
N ASN A 132 9.92 -2.29 -6.39
CA ASN A 132 9.19 -1.49 -5.42
C ASN A 132 7.86 -0.93 -5.98
N MET A 133 7.79 -0.60 -7.28
CA MET A 133 6.56 -0.18 -7.93
C MET A 133 5.55 -1.32 -8.04
N ASP A 134 5.99 -2.48 -8.54
CA ASP A 134 5.14 -3.65 -8.72
C ASP A 134 4.63 -4.14 -7.35
N THR A 135 5.49 -4.10 -6.31
CA THR A 135 5.08 -4.39 -4.92
C THR A 135 4.06 -3.38 -4.39
N ASP A 136 4.24 -2.08 -4.71
CA ASP A 136 3.29 -1.03 -4.30
C ASP A 136 1.91 -1.29 -4.94
N GLU A 137 1.85 -1.56 -6.24
CA GLU A 137 0.61 -1.90 -6.94
C GLU A 137 -0.06 -3.16 -6.34
N GLN A 138 0.72 -4.21 -6.12
CA GLN A 138 0.24 -5.47 -5.54
C GLN A 138 -0.34 -5.28 -4.13
N VAL A 139 0.29 -4.45 -3.29
CA VAL A 139 -0.18 -4.18 -1.92
C VAL A 139 -1.49 -3.39 -1.92
N TYR A 140 -1.64 -2.37 -2.77
CA TYR A 140 -2.83 -1.50 -2.72
C TYR A 140 -4.00 -2.01 -3.56
N ILE A 141 -3.75 -2.58 -4.74
CA ILE A 141 -4.77 -2.97 -5.71
C ILE A 141 -4.80 -4.49 -5.91
N GLY A 142 -3.65 -5.14 -5.76
CA GLY A 142 -3.49 -6.53 -6.18
C GLY A 142 -3.46 -6.65 -7.71
N ASP A 143 -3.84 -7.82 -8.21
CA ASP A 143 -3.79 -8.14 -9.63
C ASP A 143 -5.10 -8.83 -10.05
N ALA A 144 -5.85 -8.17 -10.95
CA ALA A 144 -7.13 -8.65 -11.45
C ALA A 144 -7.01 -9.89 -12.35
N VAL A 145 -5.87 -10.08 -13.01
CA VAL A 145 -5.59 -11.25 -13.87
C VAL A 145 -5.36 -12.48 -13.00
N LEU A 146 -4.64 -12.31 -11.89
CA LEU A 146 -4.38 -13.37 -10.92
C LEU A 146 -5.55 -13.57 -9.93
N GLY A 147 -6.56 -12.69 -9.95
CA GLY A 147 -7.69 -12.72 -9.02
C GLY A 147 -7.30 -12.39 -7.58
N VAL A 148 -6.21 -11.63 -7.42
CA VAL A 148 -5.62 -11.28 -6.13
C VAL A 148 -6.08 -9.89 -5.70
N ALA A 149 -6.60 -9.76 -4.48
CA ALA A 149 -6.99 -8.48 -3.90
C ALA A 149 -5.83 -7.80 -3.16
N GLY A 150 -5.83 -6.47 -3.19
CA GLY A 150 -4.99 -5.60 -2.36
C GLY A 150 -5.78 -4.95 -1.23
N LEU A 151 -5.12 -4.04 -0.51
CA LEU A 151 -5.66 -3.34 0.66
C LEU A 151 -6.95 -2.57 0.36
N LEU A 152 -7.13 -2.06 -0.85
CA LEU A 152 -8.26 -1.17 -1.19
C LEU A 152 -9.47 -1.90 -1.80
N ASN A 153 -9.42 -3.23 -1.97
CA ASN A 153 -10.44 -4.02 -2.65
C ASN A 153 -10.59 -5.44 -2.08
N LEU A 154 -10.42 -5.60 -0.77
CA LEU A 154 -10.66 -6.89 -0.11
C LEU A 154 -12.13 -7.32 -0.28
N PRO A 155 -12.39 -8.59 -0.65
CA PRO A 155 -13.72 -9.05 -1.05
C PRO A 155 -14.73 -9.10 0.10
N ASP A 156 -14.28 -9.28 1.34
CA ASP A 156 -15.15 -9.42 2.52
C ASP A 156 -15.66 -8.08 3.08
N ILE A 157 -15.26 -6.97 2.47
CA ILE A 157 -15.52 -5.63 2.99
C ILE A 157 -16.44 -4.88 2.03
N THR A 158 -17.64 -4.59 2.50
CA THR A 158 -18.58 -3.73 1.76
C THR A 158 -18.27 -2.26 2.04
N PRO A 159 -17.98 -1.43 1.03
CA PRO A 159 -17.72 -0.01 1.24
C PRO A 159 -18.98 0.75 1.69
N LEU A 160 -18.80 1.64 2.64
CA LEU A 160 -19.76 2.68 3.00
C LEU A 160 -19.69 3.81 1.96
N ALA A 161 -20.76 4.60 1.83
CA ALA A 161 -20.78 5.77 0.96
C ALA A 161 -20.96 7.04 1.79
N ALA A 162 -20.11 8.03 1.55
CA ALA A 162 -20.32 9.37 2.12
C ALA A 162 -21.55 10.02 1.46
N ALA A 163 -22.28 10.83 2.22
CA ALA A 163 -23.54 11.42 1.74
C ALA A 163 -23.32 12.39 0.56
N ALA A 164 -22.18 13.06 0.51
CA ALA A 164 -21.82 14.01 -0.54
C ALA A 164 -20.29 14.06 -0.75
N ALA A 165 -19.88 14.65 -1.87
CA ALA A 165 -18.47 14.93 -2.14
C ALA A 165 -17.92 15.94 -1.11
N TRP A 166 -16.66 15.73 -0.70
CA TRP A 166 -15.95 16.71 0.09
C TRP A 166 -15.40 17.82 -0.82
N THR A 167 -15.74 19.07 -0.50
CA THR A 167 -15.35 20.25 -1.26
C THR A 167 -14.79 21.32 -0.32
N ALA A 168 -14.23 22.39 -0.88
CA ALA A 168 -13.70 23.50 -0.09
C ALA A 168 -14.76 24.15 0.82
N THR A 169 -16.06 24.03 0.48
CA THR A 169 -17.17 24.59 1.25
C THR A 169 -17.80 23.60 2.22
N THR A 170 -17.52 22.30 2.13
CA THR A 170 -18.04 21.27 3.04
C THR A 170 -17.67 21.59 4.48
N ASP A 171 -18.63 21.60 5.40
CA ASP A 171 -18.39 21.88 6.81
C ASP A 171 -17.39 20.86 7.41
N PRO A 172 -16.34 21.29 8.14
CA PRO A 172 -15.45 20.39 8.87
C PRO A 172 -16.16 19.36 9.75
N ASP A 173 -17.33 19.70 10.32
CA ASP A 173 -18.10 18.78 11.16
C ASP A 173 -18.70 17.62 10.34
N VAL A 174 -19.07 17.86 9.09
CA VAL A 174 -19.55 16.81 8.16
C VAL A 174 -18.42 15.84 7.83
N ILE A 175 -17.21 16.36 7.60
CA ILE A 175 -16.02 15.53 7.35
C ILE A 175 -15.71 14.67 8.58
N LEU A 176 -15.77 15.26 9.78
CA LEU A 176 -15.55 14.52 11.03
C LEU A 176 -16.63 13.45 11.24
N GLN A 177 -17.89 13.75 10.90
CA GLN A 177 -18.99 12.78 10.96
C GLN A 177 -18.76 11.60 10.02
N ASP A 178 -18.36 11.85 8.77
CA ASP A 178 -18.05 10.81 7.79
C ASP A 178 -16.88 9.91 8.25
N ILE A 179 -15.83 10.51 8.81
CA ILE A 179 -14.69 9.75 9.35
C ILE A 179 -15.11 8.94 10.58
N ASN A 180 -15.87 9.52 11.50
CA ASN A 180 -16.36 8.79 12.67
C ASN A 180 -17.34 7.67 12.29
N LEU A 181 -18.12 7.83 11.23
CA LEU A 181 -18.97 6.77 10.67
C LEU A 181 -18.10 5.58 10.21
N LEU A 182 -17.01 5.85 9.50
CA LEU A 182 -16.06 4.81 9.09
C LEU A 182 -15.39 4.11 10.28
N LEU A 183 -14.88 4.88 11.26
CA LEU A 183 -14.22 4.30 12.44
C LEU A 183 -15.19 3.47 13.30
N THR A 184 -16.42 3.96 13.45
CA THR A 184 -17.47 3.28 14.24
C THR A 184 -17.94 2.00 13.55
N ASP A 185 -18.02 1.97 12.22
CA ASP A 185 -18.34 0.75 11.47
C ASP A 185 -17.31 -0.36 11.73
N VAL A 186 -16.02 -0.03 11.65
CA VAL A 186 -14.96 -1.00 12.00
C VAL A 186 -15.10 -1.48 13.45
N TRP A 187 -15.34 -0.54 14.37
CA TRP A 187 -15.47 -0.88 15.77
C TRP A 187 -16.68 -1.79 16.03
N MET A 188 -17.83 -1.53 15.41
CA MET A 188 -19.02 -2.39 15.48
C MET A 188 -18.78 -3.77 14.85
N ARG A 189 -18.13 -3.84 13.68
CA ARG A 189 -17.83 -5.10 12.99
C ARG A 189 -16.84 -5.99 13.76
N SER A 190 -15.93 -5.38 14.52
CA SER A 190 -15.05 -6.10 15.44
C SER A 190 -15.72 -6.50 16.76
N GLY A 191 -17.02 -6.21 16.96
CA GLY A 191 -17.71 -6.47 18.22
C GLY A 191 -17.25 -5.56 19.35
N TYR A 192 -16.87 -4.33 19.02
CA TYR A 192 -16.24 -3.34 19.89
C TYR A 192 -14.86 -3.74 20.43
N ALA A 193 -14.21 -4.73 19.83
CA ALA A 193 -12.91 -5.22 20.30
C ALA A 193 -11.73 -4.35 19.82
N VAL A 194 -11.81 -3.75 18.63
CA VAL A 194 -10.70 -2.99 18.03
C VAL A 194 -11.22 -1.71 17.38
N CYS A 195 -10.76 -0.56 17.87
CA CYS A 195 -10.95 0.72 17.18
C CYS A 195 -9.75 0.99 16.26
N PRO A 196 -9.95 1.26 14.95
CA PRO A 196 -8.86 1.45 14.00
C PRO A 196 -8.02 2.69 14.32
N ALA A 197 -6.69 2.55 14.25
CA ALA A 197 -5.74 3.62 14.58
C ALA A 197 -5.22 4.42 13.37
N LYS A 198 -5.43 3.91 12.14
CA LYS A 198 -4.90 4.50 10.91
C LYS A 198 -5.99 4.62 9.84
N ILE A 199 -6.01 5.75 9.15
CA ILE A 199 -6.78 5.95 7.92
C ILE A 199 -5.89 6.31 6.75
N GLY A 200 -6.15 5.66 5.62
CA GLY A 200 -5.53 5.95 4.34
C GLY A 200 -6.54 6.58 3.40
N LEU A 201 -6.20 7.72 2.81
CA LEU A 201 -7.12 8.48 1.96
C LEU A 201 -6.46 8.97 0.67
N ALA A 202 -7.28 9.27 -0.33
CA ALA A 202 -6.80 9.75 -1.62
C ALA A 202 -6.07 11.11 -1.50
N PRO A 203 -5.02 11.38 -2.30
CA PRO A 203 -4.22 12.60 -2.16
C PRO A 203 -5.04 13.89 -2.31
N GLU A 204 -6.11 13.86 -3.10
CA GLU A 204 -7.01 14.99 -3.31
C GLU A 204 -7.75 15.36 -2.00
N LEU A 205 -8.27 14.34 -1.30
CA LEU A 205 -8.91 14.53 0.02
C LEU A 205 -7.86 14.94 1.06
N PHE A 206 -6.64 14.41 1.00
CA PHE A 206 -5.56 14.77 1.92
C PHE A 206 -5.18 16.25 1.79
N GLY A 207 -5.04 16.72 0.54
CA GLY A 207 -4.77 18.12 0.25
C GLY A 207 -5.88 19.02 0.79
N LEU A 208 -7.14 18.63 0.59
CA LEU A 208 -8.30 19.38 1.10
C LEU A 208 -8.29 19.51 2.63
N LEU A 209 -8.06 18.42 3.36
CA LEU A 209 -7.99 18.42 4.83
C LEU A 209 -6.84 19.29 5.36
N THR A 210 -5.74 19.36 4.62
CA THR A 210 -4.54 20.12 5.02
C THR A 210 -4.72 21.62 4.79
N THR A 211 -5.32 22.02 3.66
CA THR A 211 -5.50 23.43 3.30
C THR A 211 -6.70 24.08 3.98
N LYS A 212 -7.75 23.32 4.28
CA LYS A 212 -8.97 23.85 4.90
C LYS A 212 -8.74 24.15 6.38
N LYS A 213 -9.17 25.34 6.81
CA LYS A 213 -9.25 25.73 8.23
C LYS A 213 -10.57 25.27 8.84
N VAL A 214 -10.56 24.94 10.13
CA VAL A 214 -11.77 24.55 10.87
C VAL A 214 -12.78 25.69 10.96
N SER A 215 -12.31 26.92 11.17
CA SER A 215 -13.17 28.11 11.11
C SER A 215 -12.35 29.34 10.78
N SER A 216 -13.02 30.46 10.51
CA SER A 216 -12.34 31.76 10.36
C SER A 216 -11.69 32.24 11.66
N ALA A 217 -12.15 31.76 12.81
CA ALA A 217 -11.63 32.09 14.14
C ALA A 217 -10.54 31.11 14.63
N GLY A 218 -10.58 29.84 14.19
CA GLY A 218 -9.62 28.79 14.54
C GLY A 218 -8.57 28.60 13.46
N ASN A 219 -7.29 28.83 13.80
CA ASN A 219 -6.17 28.68 12.86
C ASN A 219 -5.65 27.23 12.71
N ILE A 220 -6.40 26.23 13.17
CA ILE A 220 -6.05 24.82 13.00
C ILE A 220 -6.60 24.28 11.68
N SER A 221 -5.84 23.38 11.04
CA SER A 221 -6.30 22.67 9.85
C SER A 221 -7.36 21.63 10.22
N VAL A 222 -8.25 21.31 9.28
CA VAL A 222 -9.24 20.24 9.47
C VAL A 222 -8.56 18.90 9.73
N LEU A 223 -7.39 18.66 9.14
CA LEU A 223 -6.56 17.49 9.44
C LEU A 223 -6.28 17.34 10.94
N GLU A 224 -5.78 18.39 11.59
CA GLU A 224 -5.42 18.35 13.02
C GLU A 224 -6.67 18.22 13.90
N TYR A 225 -7.75 18.89 13.50
CA TYR A 225 -9.03 18.79 14.17
C TYR A 225 -9.59 17.36 14.16
N VAL A 226 -9.54 16.68 13.02
CA VAL A 226 -10.00 15.29 12.89
C VAL A 226 -9.13 14.35 13.74
N LYS A 227 -7.80 14.53 13.75
CA LYS A 227 -6.89 13.66 14.52
C LYS A 227 -7.23 13.60 16.01
N ILE A 228 -7.66 14.73 16.58
CA ILE A 228 -7.91 14.87 18.03
C ILE A 228 -9.38 14.60 18.39
N ASN A 229 -10.33 14.99 17.53
CA ASN A 229 -11.77 14.92 17.84
C ASN A 229 -12.44 13.62 17.34
N CYS A 230 -11.70 12.70 16.72
CA CYS A 230 -12.24 11.41 16.32
C CYS A 230 -12.35 10.42 17.48
N ILE A 231 -13.20 9.41 17.31
CA ILE A 231 -13.45 8.37 18.32
C ILE A 231 -12.17 7.56 18.62
N ALA A 232 -11.31 7.36 17.63
CA ALA A 232 -10.06 6.63 17.79
C ALA A 232 -9.15 7.24 18.87
N TYR A 233 -9.08 8.57 18.99
CA TYR A 233 -8.29 9.22 20.03
C TYR A 233 -8.85 8.95 21.44
N GLN A 234 -10.17 8.97 21.59
CA GLN A 234 -10.82 8.76 22.88
C GLN A 234 -10.73 7.30 23.35
N GLU A 235 -10.76 6.36 22.42
CA GLU A 235 -10.74 4.92 22.74
C GLU A 235 -9.32 4.34 22.82
N ASN A 236 -8.44 4.70 21.88
CA ASN A 236 -7.07 4.15 21.83
C ASN A 236 -6.06 4.98 22.64
N GLY A 237 -6.38 6.24 22.95
CA GLY A 237 -5.48 7.17 23.65
C GLY A 237 -4.37 7.78 22.78
N GLU A 238 -4.36 7.50 21.47
CA GLU A 238 -3.38 8.01 20.51
C GLU A 238 -4.07 8.72 19.33
N PRO A 239 -3.49 9.83 18.80
CA PRO A 239 -4.09 10.54 17.68
C PRO A 239 -4.19 9.65 16.44
N LEU A 240 -5.29 9.78 15.71
CA LEU A 240 -5.50 9.00 14.48
C LEU A 240 -4.40 9.29 13.45
N GLU A 241 -3.75 8.23 12.95
CA GLU A 241 -2.78 8.39 11.87
C GLU A 241 -3.50 8.57 10.53
N ILE A 242 -3.32 9.73 9.91
CA ILE A 242 -3.94 10.06 8.61
C ILE A 242 -2.86 10.11 7.54
N VAL A 243 -2.95 9.24 6.53
CA VAL A 243 -1.96 9.14 5.46
C VAL A 243 -2.57 9.26 4.06
N SER A 244 -1.79 9.82 3.12
CA SER A 244 -2.14 9.83 1.70
C SER A 244 -1.70 8.54 0.99
N ILE A 245 -2.64 7.94 0.27
CA ILE A 245 -2.46 6.74 -0.57
C ILE A 245 -2.82 7.08 -2.01
N LYS A 246 -1.83 7.07 -2.92
CA LYS A 246 -2.03 7.47 -4.33
C LYS A 246 -3.08 6.62 -5.06
N TRP A 247 -3.14 5.32 -4.74
CA TRP A 247 -4.02 4.35 -5.40
C TRP A 247 -5.49 4.42 -4.98
N ALA A 248 -5.79 5.19 -3.93
CA ALA A 248 -7.14 5.34 -3.39
C ALA A 248 -7.98 6.37 -4.18
N SER A 249 -7.34 7.15 -5.06
CA SER A 249 -8.05 8.09 -5.94
C SER A 249 -8.93 7.33 -6.94
N LYS A 250 -10.20 7.74 -7.04
CA LYS A 250 -11.21 7.18 -7.95
C LYS A 250 -11.37 5.66 -7.91
N ARG A 251 -11.07 5.04 -6.76
CA ARG A 251 -11.12 3.58 -6.56
C ARG A 251 -12.49 3.08 -6.09
N GLY A 252 -13.29 3.97 -5.53
CA GLY A 252 -14.62 3.70 -5.01
C GLY A 252 -15.66 3.47 -6.10
N ALA A 253 -16.85 3.04 -5.68
CA ALA A 253 -18.00 2.88 -6.56
C ALA A 253 -18.28 4.20 -7.31
N GLY A 254 -18.58 4.12 -8.62
CA GLY A 254 -18.86 5.30 -9.45
C GLY A 254 -17.67 6.25 -9.64
N GLY A 255 -16.43 5.81 -9.37
CA GLY A 255 -15.24 6.66 -9.46
C GLY A 255 -15.03 7.56 -8.25
N ALA A 256 -15.65 7.23 -7.11
CA ALA A 256 -15.43 7.89 -5.83
C ALA A 256 -14.00 7.71 -5.31
N HIS A 257 -13.52 8.62 -4.46
CA HIS A 257 -12.27 8.46 -3.74
C HIS A 257 -12.48 7.53 -2.54
N ARG A 258 -11.65 6.49 -2.41
CA ARG A 258 -11.75 5.53 -1.30
C ARG A 258 -10.93 5.99 -0.10
N ILE A 259 -11.49 5.82 1.08
CA ILE A 259 -10.81 5.91 2.36
C ILE A 259 -10.83 4.52 2.98
N VAL A 260 -9.70 4.08 3.54
CA VAL A 260 -9.58 2.81 4.26
C VAL A 260 -9.23 3.09 5.72
N ALA A 261 -9.95 2.48 6.65
CA ALA A 261 -9.62 2.48 8.06
C ALA A 261 -9.13 1.10 8.48
N TYR A 262 -7.99 1.03 9.16
CA TYR A 262 -7.37 -0.20 9.64
C TYR A 262 -6.41 0.08 10.79
N THR A 263 -5.96 -0.98 11.46
CA THR A 263 -4.85 -0.92 12.42
C THR A 263 -3.64 -1.60 11.80
N GLN A 264 -2.50 -0.90 11.77
CA GLN A 264 -1.27 -1.40 11.20
C GLN A 264 -0.55 -2.32 12.20
N ASP A 265 -1.01 -3.57 12.26
CA ASP A 265 -0.41 -4.64 13.07
C ASP A 265 -0.45 -5.93 12.23
N GLU A 266 0.63 -6.70 12.25
CA GLU A 266 0.75 -7.98 11.54
C GLU A 266 -0.39 -8.94 11.88
N LYS A 267 -0.97 -8.84 13.10
CA LYS A 267 -2.13 -9.63 13.51
C LYS A 267 -3.38 -9.34 12.66
N TYR A 268 -3.62 -8.09 12.29
CA TYR A 268 -4.84 -7.66 11.61
C TYR A 268 -4.67 -7.60 10.10
N ILE A 269 -3.51 -7.17 9.64
CA ILE A 269 -3.20 -7.03 8.23
C ILE A 269 -1.72 -7.29 8.01
N ARG A 270 -1.36 -7.98 6.93
CA ARG A 270 0.04 -8.25 6.60
C ARG A 270 0.22 -8.57 5.13
N PHE A 271 1.46 -8.42 4.66
CA PHE A 271 1.85 -8.78 3.31
C PHE A 271 2.99 -9.81 3.31
N PRO A 272 2.72 -11.03 2.82
CA PRO A 272 3.73 -12.07 2.67
C PRO A 272 4.62 -11.78 1.46
N MET A 273 5.93 -11.68 1.70
CA MET A 273 6.90 -11.35 0.67
C MET A 273 8.23 -12.06 0.94
N VAL A 274 8.82 -12.62 -0.12
CA VAL A 274 10.21 -13.08 -0.12
C VAL A 274 11.06 -11.97 -0.74
N PRO A 275 12.09 -11.44 -0.05
CA PRO A 275 12.94 -10.39 -0.59
C PRO A 275 13.69 -10.87 -1.83
N LEU A 276 14.14 -9.92 -2.65
CA LEU A 276 14.90 -10.21 -3.86
C LEU A 276 16.18 -10.99 -3.57
N LEU A 277 16.32 -12.10 -4.29
CA LEU A 277 17.53 -12.89 -4.42
C LEU A 277 18.07 -12.71 -5.84
N ASN A 278 19.34 -13.03 -6.04
CA ASN A 278 19.99 -12.96 -7.34
C ASN A 278 20.58 -14.31 -7.74
N THR A 279 20.54 -14.61 -9.03
CA THR A 279 21.30 -15.73 -9.59
C THR A 279 22.78 -15.36 -9.71
N PRO A 280 23.68 -16.36 -9.76
CA PRO A 280 25.06 -16.13 -10.21
C PRO A 280 25.09 -15.47 -11.60
N MET A 281 26.19 -14.78 -11.90
CA MET A 281 26.41 -14.18 -13.21
C MET A 281 26.49 -15.27 -14.29
N GLU A 282 25.66 -15.16 -15.32
CA GLU A 282 25.72 -15.97 -16.51
C GLU A 282 26.42 -15.21 -17.64
N TYR A 283 27.22 -15.93 -18.42
CA TYR A 283 27.89 -15.41 -19.61
C TYR A 283 27.26 -16.01 -20.85
N SER A 284 26.55 -15.19 -21.64
CA SER A 284 25.98 -15.59 -22.92
C SER A 284 26.61 -14.79 -24.05
N GLY A 285 27.62 -15.38 -24.71
CA GLY A 285 28.43 -14.68 -25.70
C GLY A 285 29.17 -13.48 -25.10
N MET A 286 28.85 -12.27 -25.55
CA MET A 286 29.41 -11.01 -25.02
C MET A 286 28.51 -10.35 -23.95
N GLN A 287 27.43 -11.00 -23.54
CA GLN A 287 26.52 -10.52 -22.51
C GLN A 287 26.84 -11.15 -21.16
N GLN A 288 26.72 -10.33 -20.12
CA GLN A 288 26.75 -10.74 -18.72
C GLN A 288 25.35 -10.49 -18.16
N LEU A 289 24.73 -11.53 -17.59
CA LEU A 289 23.34 -11.49 -17.14
C LEU A 289 23.22 -11.97 -15.69
N THR A 290 22.32 -11.34 -14.94
CA THR A 290 21.89 -11.83 -13.63
C THR A 290 20.39 -11.66 -13.51
N VAL A 291 19.71 -12.68 -13.01
CA VAL A 291 18.26 -12.63 -12.78
C VAL A 291 18.01 -12.34 -11.32
N TYR A 292 17.25 -11.28 -11.06
CA TYR A 292 16.72 -10.97 -9.74
C TYR A 292 15.32 -11.55 -9.63
N TYR A 293 15.06 -12.28 -8.56
CA TYR A 293 13.77 -12.95 -8.35
C TYR A 293 13.35 -12.91 -6.89
N GLY A 294 12.04 -12.94 -6.67
CA GLY A 294 11.41 -12.98 -5.36
C GLY A 294 10.00 -13.54 -5.47
N LYS A 295 9.24 -13.49 -4.37
CA LYS A 295 7.83 -13.88 -4.35
C LYS A 295 7.01 -12.78 -3.70
N LEU A 296 5.91 -12.43 -4.36
CA LEU A 296 4.90 -11.51 -3.87
C LEU A 296 3.62 -12.30 -3.62
N GLY A 297 3.05 -12.20 -2.42
CA GLY A 297 1.74 -12.76 -2.16
C GLY A 297 0.62 -11.73 -2.35
N GLN A 298 -0.44 -11.90 -1.57
CA GLN A 298 -1.56 -10.98 -1.51
C GLN A 298 -1.72 -10.43 -0.10
N VAL A 299 -2.42 -9.30 0.03
CA VAL A 299 -2.74 -8.75 1.35
C VAL A 299 -3.58 -9.76 2.13
N GLU A 300 -3.05 -10.19 3.28
CA GLU A 300 -3.77 -11.05 4.21
C GLU A 300 -4.42 -10.19 5.27
N ALA A 301 -5.73 -10.36 5.45
CA ALA A 301 -6.48 -9.77 6.56
C ALA A 301 -7.07 -10.90 7.41
N PRO A 302 -6.32 -11.47 8.38
CA PRO A 302 -6.85 -12.49 9.28
C PRO A 302 -8.12 -12.06 10.01
N TYR A 303 -8.27 -10.76 10.24
CA TYR A 303 -9.47 -10.15 10.80
C TYR A 303 -10.01 -9.09 9.83
N SER A 304 -10.69 -9.52 8.76
CA SER A 304 -11.27 -8.59 7.78
C SER A 304 -12.35 -7.67 8.38
N ASN A 305 -12.90 -8.04 9.54
CA ASN A 305 -13.82 -7.22 10.33
C ASN A 305 -13.17 -6.02 11.05
N THR A 306 -11.82 -5.93 11.09
CA THR A 306 -11.10 -4.76 11.62
C THR A 306 -10.70 -3.76 10.52
N ILE A 307 -11.25 -3.90 9.32
CA ILE A 307 -10.99 -3.02 8.18
C ILE A 307 -12.33 -2.59 7.57
N SER A 308 -12.48 -1.31 7.24
CA SER A 308 -13.64 -0.82 6.49
C SER A 308 -13.25 0.23 5.46
N TYR A 309 -14.15 0.46 4.50
CA TYR A 309 -13.98 1.43 3.44
C TYR A 309 -15.08 2.48 3.47
N LEU A 310 -14.72 3.72 3.12
CA LEU A 310 -15.66 4.79 2.85
C LEU A 310 -15.37 5.38 1.48
N ASP A 311 -16.36 5.36 0.60
CA ASP A 311 -16.30 5.95 -0.73
C ASP A 311 -16.87 7.37 -0.68
N VAL A 312 -16.00 8.37 -0.85
CA VAL A 312 -16.36 9.79 -0.93
C VAL A 312 -16.53 10.15 -2.41
N PRO A 313 -17.72 10.59 -2.85
CA PRO A 313 -17.93 10.97 -4.26
C PRO A 313 -16.89 11.97 -4.74
N ALA A 314 -16.39 11.77 -5.96
CA ALA A 314 -15.52 12.75 -6.60
C ALA A 314 -16.34 14.01 -6.92
N SER A 315 -15.80 15.17 -6.56
CA SER A 315 -16.38 16.50 -6.85
C SER A 315 -16.19 16.90 -8.31
#